data_AF-A0A353F8B0-F1
#
_entry.id   AF-A0A353F8B0-F1
#
_cell.length_a   1.000
_cell.length_b   1.000
_cell.length_c   1.000
_cell.angle_alpha   90.00
_cell.angle_beta   90.00
_cell.angle_gamma   90.00
#
_symmetry.space_group_name_H-M   'P 1'
#
loop_
_entity.id
_entity.type
_entity.pdbx_description
1 polymer ?
#
loop_
_entity_poly.entity_id
_entity_poly.type
_entity_poly.pdbx_seq_one_letter_code
_entity_poly.pdbx_strand_id
1 'polypeptide(L)'
;MKQGFRALIEFLQSKHTTVILYLPPYHPETYRLYVKDNPLFEELNSLSNELQSEYKLEKLGAYNPYELQLDDRYFYDALHISKEGFAKIWESD
;
A
#
# COMPACT_ATOMS: atom_id res chain seq x y z
N MET A 1 11.60 -4.31 14.34
CA MET A 1 10.45 -3.99 13.47
C MET A 1 10.02 -5.14 12.58
N LYS A 2 10.89 -5.75 11.76
CA LYS A 2 10.52 -6.80 10.78
C LYS A 2 9.74 -8.02 11.35
N GLN A 3 9.96 -8.40 12.61
CA GLN A 3 9.30 -9.57 13.21
C GLN A 3 7.83 -9.33 13.61
N GLY A 4 7.42 -8.08 13.87
CA GLY A 4 6.07 -7.79 14.36
C GLY A 4 4.97 -8.02 13.32
N PHE A 5 5.21 -7.59 12.08
CA PHE A 5 4.25 -7.77 10.99
C PHE A 5 4.05 -9.23 10.62
N ARG A 6 5.13 -10.01 10.58
CA ARG A 6 5.11 -11.46 10.33
C ARG A 6 4.27 -12.20 11.37
N ALA A 7 4.56 -11.98 12.65
CA ALA A 7 3.80 -12.57 13.75
C ALA A 7 2.31 -12.17 13.71
N LEU A 8 1.99 -10.94 13.31
CA LEU A 8 0.61 -10.49 13.16
C LEU A 8 -0.11 -11.21 12.01
N ILE A 9 0.52 -11.31 10.83
CA ILE A 9 -0.05 -12.00 9.66
C ILE A 9 -0.31 -13.47 10.00
N GLU A 10 0.69 -14.15 10.59
CA GLU A 10 0.59 -15.54 11.02
C GLU A 10 -0.54 -15.74 12.05
N PHE A 11 -0.63 -14.84 13.04
CA PHE A 11 -1.70 -14.87 14.02
C PHE A 11 -3.08 -14.73 13.36
N LEU A 12 -3.27 -13.75 12.48
CA LEU A 12 -4.55 -13.51 11.80
C LEU A 12 -4.96 -14.69 10.90
N GLN A 13 -4.02 -15.23 10.11
CA GLN A 13 -4.28 -16.39 9.27
C GLN A 13 -4.57 -17.66 10.10
N SER A 14 -3.91 -17.83 11.26
CA SER A 14 -4.23 -18.93 12.19
C SER A 14 -5.66 -18.85 12.76
N LYS A 15 -6.27 -17.66 12.70
CA LYS A 15 -7.68 -17.42 13.05
C LYS A 15 -8.60 -17.45 11.82
N HIS A 16 -8.14 -17.97 10.69
CA HIS A 16 -8.87 -18.01 9.42
C HIS A 16 -9.34 -16.63 8.94
N THR A 17 -8.56 -15.58 9.24
CA THR A 17 -8.85 -14.21 8.77
C THR A 17 -8.14 -13.97 7.43
N THR A 18 -8.89 -13.47 6.44
CA THR A 18 -8.31 -12.98 5.18
C THR A 18 -7.52 -11.71 5.44
N VAL A 19 -6.25 -11.69 5.00
CA VAL A 19 -5.34 -10.56 5.17
C VAL A 19 -4.99 -10.01 3.79
N ILE A 20 -5.27 -8.73 3.59
CA ILE A 20 -4.92 -7.97 2.38
C ILE A 20 -3.82 -6.99 2.75
N LEU A 21 -2.73 -7.00 1.98
CA LEU A 21 -1.64 -6.04 2.13
C LEU A 21 -1.96 -4.79 1.31
N TYR A 22 -2.38 -3.72 1.98
CA TYR A 22 -2.69 -2.44 1.35
C TYR A 22 -1.50 -1.49 1.35
N LEU A 23 -1.13 -0.98 0.17
CA LEU A 23 -0.12 0.05 -0.02
C LEU A 23 -0.83 1.38 -0.34
N PRO A 24 -0.93 2.31 0.64
CA PRO A 24 -1.61 3.58 0.41
C PRO A 24 -0.79 4.46 -0.55
N PRO A 25 -1.41 5.04 -1.60
CA PRO A 25 -0.72 5.99 -2.45
C PRO A 25 -0.44 7.29 -1.72
N TYR A 26 0.64 7.96 -2.13
CA TYR A 26 0.91 9.33 -1.72
C TYR A 26 0.20 10.32 -2.64
N HIS A 27 -0.13 11.50 -2.12
CA HIS A 27 -0.57 12.62 -2.96
C HIS A 27 0.46 12.88 -4.08
N PRO A 28 0.05 13.19 -5.34
CA PRO A 28 0.96 13.33 -6.48
C PRO A 28 2.18 14.22 -6.22
N GLU A 29 1.97 15.36 -5.58
CA GLU A 29 3.07 16.28 -5.25
C GLU A 29 4.01 15.72 -4.16
N THR A 30 3.47 15.06 -3.13
CA THR A 30 4.28 14.38 -2.11
C THR A 30 5.10 13.26 -2.74
N TYR A 31 4.49 12.48 -3.63
CA TYR A 31 5.17 11.42 -4.34
C TYR A 31 6.36 11.98 -5.14
N ARG A 32 6.11 13.03 -5.92
CA ARG A 32 7.10 13.69 -6.76
C ARG A 32 8.27 14.28 -5.97
N LEU A 33 7.99 14.89 -4.82
CA LEU A 33 8.99 15.59 -4.02
C LEU A 33 9.80 14.67 -3.08
N TYR A 34 9.20 13.61 -2.55
CA TYR A 34 9.76 12.88 -1.41
C TYR A 34 9.83 11.35 -1.57
N VAL A 35 9.08 10.77 -2.51
CA VAL A 35 8.91 9.32 -2.62
C VAL A 35 9.62 8.76 -3.84
N LYS A 36 9.40 9.38 -5.01
CA LYS A 36 9.82 8.86 -6.32
C LYS A 36 11.29 8.43 -6.36
N ASP A 37 12.18 9.25 -5.84
CA ASP A 37 13.63 9.03 -5.90
C ASP A 37 14.20 8.59 -4.52
N ASN A 38 13.33 8.22 -3.58
CA ASN A 38 13.74 7.82 -2.24
C ASN A 38 13.91 6.29 -2.18
N PRO A 39 15.15 5.79 -1.95
CA PRO A 39 15.44 4.35 -1.99
C PRO A 39 14.70 3.55 -0.94
N LEU A 40 14.22 4.18 0.14
CA LEU A 40 13.39 3.52 1.15
C LEU A 40 12.13 2.89 0.53
N PHE A 41 11.54 3.51 -0.49
CA PHE A 41 10.31 2.99 -1.10
C PHE A 41 10.57 1.78 -2.00
N GLU A 42 11.78 1.65 -2.55
CA GLU A 42 12.20 0.43 -3.23
C GLU A 42 12.36 -0.73 -2.25
N GLU A 43 12.93 -0.47 -1.06
CA GLU A 43 13.02 -1.45 0.02
C GLU A 43 11.62 -1.85 0.53
N LEU A 44 10.70 -0.90 0.67
CA LEU A 44 9.31 -1.16 1.07
C LEU A 44 8.55 -1.96 0.01
N ASN A 45 8.72 -1.64 -1.27
CA ASN A 45 8.15 -2.42 -2.37
C ASN A 45 8.69 -3.85 -2.36
N SER A 46 10.00 -4.03 -2.20
CA SER A 46 10.64 -5.34 -2.09
C SER A 46 10.09 -6.14 -0.91
N LEU A 47 9.99 -5.53 0.27
CA LEU A 47 9.39 -6.15 1.46
C LEU A 47 7.92 -6.52 1.23
N SER A 48 7.15 -5.67 0.56
CA SER A 48 5.74 -5.95 0.26
C SER A 48 5.58 -7.19 -0.64
N ASN A 49 6.44 -7.33 -1.65
CA ASN A 49 6.46 -8.48 -2.56
C ASN A 49 6.92 -9.75 -1.83
N GLU A 50 7.91 -9.64 -0.94
CA GLU A 50 8.36 -10.73 -0.08
C GLU A 50 7.19 -11.25 0.77
N LEU A 51 6.51 -10.38 1.52
CA LEU A 51 5.37 -10.73 2.37
C LEU A 51 4.20 -11.30 1.56
N GLN A 52 3.92 -10.72 0.39
CA GLN A 52 2.89 -11.21 -0.52
C GLN A 52 3.16 -12.67 -0.91
N SER A 53 4.39 -12.98 -1.32
CA SER A 53 4.77 -14.33 -1.75
C SER A 53 4.81 -15.33 -0.60
N GLU A 54 5.35 -14.93 0.55
CA GLU A 54 5.56 -15.81 1.70
C GLU A 54 4.24 -16.24 2.36
N TYR A 55 3.31 -15.29 2.53
CA TYR A 55 2.04 -15.52 3.20
C TYR A 55 0.85 -15.64 2.24
N LYS A 56 1.11 -15.60 0.91
CA LYS A 56 0.10 -15.66 -0.16
C LYS A 56 -0.99 -14.60 0.01
N LEU A 57 -0.57 -13.38 0.31
CA LEU A 57 -1.48 -12.26 0.53
C LEU A 57 -1.97 -11.71 -0.80
N GLU A 58 -3.19 -11.19 -0.81
CA GLU A 58 -3.60 -10.23 -1.83
C GLU A 58 -2.89 -8.90 -1.55
N LYS A 59 -2.51 -8.19 -2.61
CA LYS A 59 -1.84 -6.89 -2.51
C LYS A 59 -2.67 -5.86 -3.25
N LEU A 60 -3.06 -4.81 -2.55
CA LEU A 60 -3.91 -3.74 -3.07
C LEU A 60 -3.17 -2.40 -3.03
N GLY A 61 -3.31 -1.60 -4.09
CA GLY A 61 -2.73 -0.27 -4.18
C GLY A 61 -1.23 -0.25 -4.49
N ALA A 62 -0.67 0.96 -4.47
CA ALA A 62 0.72 1.27 -4.78
C ALA A 62 1.08 2.64 -4.18
N TYR A 63 2.34 2.85 -3.81
CA TYR A 63 2.79 4.17 -3.31
C TYR A 63 2.76 5.26 -4.40
N ASN A 64 2.95 4.86 -5.66
CA ASN A 64 2.92 5.73 -6.81
C ASN A 64 1.45 5.99 -7.24
N PRO A 65 0.91 7.21 -7.06
CA PRO A 65 -0.49 7.50 -7.38
C PRO A 65 -0.79 7.37 -8.89
N TYR A 66 0.23 7.52 -9.75
CA TYR A 66 0.05 7.46 -11.20
C TYR A 66 -0.20 6.03 -11.71
N GLU A 67 0.28 5.00 -11.00
CA GLU A 67 -0.05 3.59 -11.30
C GLU A 67 -1.54 3.30 -11.07
N LEU A 68 -2.18 4.08 -10.18
CA LEU A 68 -3.59 3.95 -9.81
C LEU A 68 -4.48 4.97 -10.52
N GLN A 69 -3.92 5.77 -11.45
CA GLN A 69 -4.63 6.84 -12.15
C GLN A 69 -5.30 7.84 -11.17
N LEU A 70 -4.60 8.20 -10.09
CA LEU A 70 -5.05 9.16 -9.09
C LEU A 70 -4.37 10.52 -9.29
N ASP A 71 -5.17 11.56 -9.23
CA ASP A 71 -4.73 12.96 -9.11
C ASP A 71 -5.04 13.53 -7.71
N ASP A 72 -4.70 14.80 -7.50
CA ASP A 72 -4.80 15.51 -6.22
C ASP A 72 -6.23 15.53 -5.63
N ARG A 73 -7.26 15.43 -6.47
CA ARG A 73 -8.67 15.44 -6.03
C ARG A 73 -9.06 14.20 -5.23
N TYR A 74 -8.28 13.13 -5.32
CA TYR A 74 -8.51 11.88 -4.60
C TYR A 74 -7.83 11.82 -3.24
N PHE A 75 -7.40 12.96 -2.69
CA PHE A 75 -6.67 13.02 -1.42
C PHE A 75 -7.25 14.11 -0.51
N TYR A 76 -7.27 13.85 0.79
CA TYR A 76 -7.63 14.86 1.80
C TYR A 76 -6.47 15.80 2.12
N ASP A 77 -5.26 15.26 2.09
CA ASP A 77 -4.02 15.98 2.39
C ASP A 77 -2.83 15.36 1.63
N ALA A 78 -1.62 15.72 2.04
CA ALA A 78 -0.38 15.26 1.43
C ALA A 78 -0.15 13.72 1.49
N LEU A 79 -0.86 12.99 2.35
CA LEU A 79 -0.62 11.58 2.64
C LEU A 79 -1.89 10.72 2.54
N HIS A 80 -3.04 11.26 2.91
CA HIS A 80 -4.25 10.46 3.12
C HIS A 80 -5.17 10.55 1.90
N ILE A 81 -5.45 9.38 1.31
CA ILE A 81 -6.42 9.23 0.23
C ILE A 81 -7.84 9.55 0.72
N SER A 82 -8.64 10.14 -0.16
CA SER A 82 -10.05 10.42 0.10
C SER A 82 -10.89 9.13 0.04
N LYS A 83 -12.12 9.18 0.54
CA LYS A 83 -13.08 8.07 0.39
C LYS A 83 -13.28 7.70 -1.09
N GLU A 84 -13.40 8.69 -1.96
CA GLU A 84 -13.58 8.50 -3.41
C GLU A 84 -12.34 7.88 -4.05
N GLY A 85 -11.14 8.29 -3.61
CA GLY A 85 -9.89 7.69 -4.05
C GLY A 85 -9.76 6.24 -3.60
N PHE A 86 -10.12 5.96 -2.34
CA PHE A 86 -10.10 4.61 -1.82
C PHE A 86 -11.10 3.69 -2.54
N ALA A 87 -12.32 4.17 -2.79
CA ALA A 87 -13.31 3.44 -3.57
C ALA A 87 -12.77 3.10 -4.97
N LYS A 88 -12.11 4.05 -5.64
CA LYS A 88 -11.49 3.80 -6.94
C LYS A 88 -10.44 2.68 -6.89
N ILE A 89 -9.64 2.58 -5.82
CA ILE A 89 -8.67 1.49 -5.67
C ILE A 89 -9.39 0.16 -5.41
N TRP A 90 -10.33 0.15 -4.46
CA TRP A 90 -10.97 -1.07 -3.96
C TRP A 90 -11.97 -1.69 -4.96
N GLU A 91 -12.61 -0.87 -5.78
CA GLU A 91 -13.64 -1.31 -6.75
C GLU A 91 -13.06 -1.60 -8.14
N SER A 92 -11.74 -1.46 -8.33
CA SER A 92 -11.07 -1.76 -9.60
C SER A 92 -10.60 -3.23 -9.74
N ASP A 93 -10.80 -4.05 -8.71
CA ASP A 93 -10.62 -5.51 -8.71
C ASP A 93 -11.93 -6.26 -8.97
#